data_AF-A0A3N6AB61-F1
#
_entry.id   AF-A0A3N6AB61-F1
#
_cell.length_a   1.000
_cell.length_b   1.000
_cell.length_c   1.000
_cell.angle_alpha   90.00
_cell.angle_beta   90.00
_cell.angle_gamma   90.00
#
_symmetry.space_group_name_H-M   'P 1'
#
loop_
_entity.id
_entity.type
_entity.pdbx_description
1 polymer ?
#
loop_
_entity_poly.entity_id
_entity_poly.type
_entity_poly.pdbx_seq_one_letter_code
_entity_poly.pdbx_strand_id
1 'polypeptide(L)' 'VRAFPVERLELERTLVPVETEYGSVRMKVGTLAGAAIGVHPEYEDCLARAKERGVPVKEVMSAAVAAHRRR' A
#
# COMPACT_ATOMS: atom_id res chain seq x y z
N VAL A 1 -23.34 23.65 13.35
CA VAL A 1 -22.34 22.55 13.29
C VAL A 1 -22.26 21.89 14.66
N ARG A 2 -22.28 20.56 14.76
CA ARG A 2 -22.20 19.79 16.01
C ARG A 2 -21.02 18.81 15.90
N ALA A 3 -20.14 18.77 16.90
CA ALA A 3 -18.96 17.89 16.96
C ALA A 3 -18.71 17.45 18.41
N PHE A 4 -18.04 16.31 18.60
CA PHE A 4 -17.67 15.76 19.92
C PHE A 4 -16.32 15.06 19.83
N PRO A 5 -15.53 15.02 20.91
CA PRO A 5 -14.28 14.29 20.95
C PRO A 5 -14.51 12.78 20.91
N VAL A 6 -13.60 12.07 20.25
CA VAL A 6 -13.53 10.60 20.23
C VAL A 6 -12.10 10.16 20.47
N GLU A 7 -11.95 8.98 21.07
CA GLU A 7 -10.66 8.30 21.15
C GLU A 7 -10.48 7.38 19.95
N ARG A 8 -9.24 7.27 19.45
CA ARG A 8 -8.91 6.43 18.30
C ARG A 8 -7.64 5.64 18.58
N LEU A 9 -7.71 4.33 18.34
CA LEU A 9 -6.54 3.47 18.27
C LEU A 9 -6.04 3.43 16.81
N GLU A 10 -4.75 3.60 16.63
CA GLU A 10 -4.08 3.57 15.33
C GLU A 10 -2.95 2.54 15.34
N LEU A 11 -2.80 1.83 14.21
CA LEU A 11 -1.68 0.92 14.00
C LEU A 11 -0.41 1.70 13.65
N GLU A 12 0.73 1.21 14.12
CA GLU A 12 2.02 1.65 13.57
C GLU A 12 2.06 1.30 12.08
N ARG A 13 2.46 2.25 11.24
CA ARG A 13 2.46 2.09 9.79
C ARG A 13 3.82 2.44 9.20
N THR A 14 4.33 1.58 8.32
CA THR A 14 5.57 1.83 7.56
C THR A 14 5.29 1.73 6.06
N LEU A 15 6.11 2.41 5.26
CA LEU A 15 6.10 2.31 3.80
C LEU A 15 7.32 1.52 3.34
N VAL A 16 7.09 0.38 2.73
CA VAL A 16 8.15 -0.52 2.26
C VAL A 16 8.12 -0.56 0.72
N PRO A 17 9.18 -0.16 0.02
CA PRO A 17 9.23 -0.28 -1.44
C PRO A 17 9.27 -1.75 -1.88
N VAL A 18 8.52 -2.09 -2.92
CA VAL A 18 8.60 -3.39 -3.61
C VAL A 18 8.75 -3.16 -5.11
N GLU A 19 9.63 -3.95 -5.73
CA GLU A 19 9.84 -3.92 -7.18
C GLU A 19 8.79 -4.77 -7.87
N THR A 20 8.14 -4.19 -8.89
CA THR A 20 7.15 -4.87 -9.73
C THR A 20 7.57 -4.79 -11.20
N GLU A 21 6.94 -5.57 -12.05
CA GLU A 21 7.13 -5.48 -13.51
C GLU A 21 6.77 -4.09 -14.09
N TYR A 22 5.98 -3.31 -13.36
CA TYR A 22 5.57 -1.96 -13.75
C TYR A 22 6.45 -0.86 -13.13
N GLY A 23 7.38 -1.23 -12.23
CA GLY A 23 8.27 -0.34 -11.48
C GLY A 23 8.11 -0.46 -9.96
N SER A 24 8.86 0.35 -9.22
CA SER A 24 8.81 0.38 -7.76
C SER A 24 7.49 0.97 -7.27
N VAL A 25 6.87 0.29 -6.29
CA VAL A 25 5.62 0.68 -5.61
C VAL A 25 5.82 0.56 -4.10
N ARG A 26 5.42 1.57 -3.33
CA ARG A 26 5.46 1.50 -1.86
C ARG A 26 4.28 0.70 -1.31
N MET A 27 4.53 -0.10 -0.29
CA MET A 27 3.53 -0.90 0.44
C MET A 27 3.31 -0.28 1.82
N LYS A 28 2.08 0.10 2.12
CA LYS A 28 1.61 0.46 3.46
C LYS A 28 1.48 -0.81 4.29
N VAL A 29 2.39 -0.99 5.23
CA VAL A 29 2.40 -2.11 6.18
C VAL A 29 1.96 -1.59 7.54
N GLY A 30 0.78 -1.98 7.99
CA GLY A 30 0.28 -1.77 9.34
C GLY A 30 0.73 -2.90 10.25
N THR A 31 1.40 -2.57 11.36
CA THR A 31 1.92 -3.51 12.35
C THR A 31 1.23 -3.35 13.70
N LEU A 32 1.02 -4.46 14.38
CA LEU A 32 0.57 -4.52 15.77
C LEU A 32 1.38 -5.58 16.50
N ALA A 33 1.99 -5.20 17.63
CA ALA A 33 2.84 -6.08 18.43
C ALA A 33 3.91 -6.81 17.59
N GLY A 34 4.49 -6.12 16.60
CA GLY A 34 5.51 -6.66 15.70
C GLY A 34 4.99 -7.54 14.55
N ALA A 35 3.68 -7.84 14.49
CA ALA A 35 3.07 -8.58 13.40
C ALA A 35 2.45 -7.64 12.36
N ALA A 36 2.72 -7.88 11.08
CA ALA A 36 2.04 -7.19 9.98
C ALA A 36 0.60 -7.72 9.86
N ILE A 37 -0.38 -6.84 10.04
CA ILE A 37 -1.81 -7.18 10.00
C ILE A 37 -2.52 -6.59 8.78
N GLY A 38 -2.00 -5.52 8.20
CA GLY A 38 -2.53 -4.93 6.98
C GLY A 38 -1.39 -4.60 6.03
N VAL A 39 -1.49 -5.06 4.79
CA VAL A 39 -0.53 -4.72 3.74
C VAL A 39 -1.30 -4.29 2.50
N HIS A 40 -1.10 -3.04 2.09
CA HIS A 40 -1.76 -2.47 0.92
C HIS A 40 -0.76 -1.71 0.06
N PRO A 41 -0.79 -1.86 -1.28
CA PRO A 41 0.02 -1.04 -2.15
C PRO A 41 -0.44 0.42 -2.11
N GLU A 42 0.49 1.36 -2.26
CA GLU A 42 0.16 2.76 -2.29
C GLU A 42 -0.50 3.13 -3.62
N TYR A 43 -1.69 3.72 -3.54
CA TYR A 43 -2.53 3.98 -4.70
C TYR A 43 -1.91 4.99 -5.66
N GLU A 44 -1.28 6.04 -5.14
CA GLU A 44 -0.64 7.07 -5.98
C GLU A 44 0.52 6.48 -6.80
N ASP A 45 1.33 5.61 -6.19
CA ASP A 45 2.42 4.91 -6.88
C ASP A 45 1.84 3.97 -7.95
N CYS A 46 0.82 3.18 -7.60
CA CYS A 46 0.14 2.30 -8.56
C CYS A 46 -0.45 3.08 -9.73
N LEU A 47 -1.07 4.24 -9.47
CA LEU A 47 -1.67 5.10 -10.49
C LEU A 47 -0.60 5.71 -11.41
N ALA A 48 0.53 6.14 -10.85
CA ALA A 48 1.64 6.66 -11.63
C ALA A 48 2.20 5.59 -12.59
N ARG A 49 2.50 4.39 -12.07
CA ARG A 49 3.01 3.27 -12.89
C ARG A 49 2.00 2.79 -13.92
N ALA A 50 0.72 2.74 -13.56
CA ALA A 50 -0.35 2.40 -14.48
C ALA A 50 -0.42 3.38 -15.67
N LYS A 51 -0.33 4.69 -15.40
CA LYS A 51 -0.31 5.73 -16.44
C LYS A 51 0.92 5.66 -17.32
N GLU A 52 2.10 5.48 -16.74
CA GLU A 52 3.37 5.36 -17.47
C GLU A 52 3.41 4.15 -18.40
N ARG A 53 2.78 3.03 -17.99
CA ARG A 53 2.77 1.77 -18.73
C ARG A 53 1.53 1.55 -19.59
N GLY A 54 0.52 2.40 -19.45
CA GLY A 54 -0.75 2.26 -20.17
C GLY A 54 -1.58 1.04 -19.75
N VAL A 55 -1.46 0.60 -18.49
CA VAL A 55 -2.15 -0.58 -17.95
C VAL A 55 -3.20 -0.19 -16.89
N PRO A 56 -4.19 -1.06 -16.61
CA PRO A 56 -5.12 -0.83 -15.50
C PRO A 56 -4.42 -0.77 -14.13
N VAL A 57 -4.81 0.19 -13.28
CA VAL A 57 -4.28 0.33 -11.90
C VAL A 57 -4.41 -0.96 -11.08
N LYS A 58 -5.48 -1.73 -11.32
CA LYS A 58 -5.72 -3.00 -10.64
C LYS A 58 -4.64 -4.04 -10.93
N GLU A 59 -4.04 -4.03 -12.12
CA GLU A 59 -2.93 -4.93 -12.47
C GLU A 59 -1.67 -4.57 -11.68
N VAL A 60 -1.33 -3.27 -11.62
CA VAL A 60 -0.20 -2.77 -10.83
C VAL A 60 -0.36 -3.08 -9.35
N MET A 61 -1.56 -2.87 -8.79
CA MET A 61 -1.86 -3.22 -7.40
C MET A 61 -1.69 -4.72 -7.15
N SER A 62 -2.18 -5.58 -8.06
CA SER A 62 -2.03 -7.03 -7.95
C SER A 62 -0.57 -7.45 -7.99
N ALA A 63 0.22 -6.89 -8.91
CA ALA A 63 1.64 -7.16 -9.03
C ALA A 63 2.43 -6.71 -7.79
N ALA A 64 2.09 -5.57 -7.19
CA ALA A 64 2.70 -5.09 -5.95
C ALA A 64 2.40 -6.03 -4.76
N VAL A 65 1.15 -6.48 -4.62
CA VAL A 65 0.79 -7.49 -3.60
C VAL A 65 1.53 -8.80 -3.83
N ALA A 66 1.61 -9.28 -5.07
CA ALA A 66 2.33 -10.50 -5.41
C ALA A 66 3.84 -10.36 -5.14
N ALA A 67 4.45 -9.22 -5.49
CA ALA A 67 5.86 -8.94 -5.23
C ALA A 67 6.16 -8.91 -3.73
N HIS A 68 5.31 -8.26 -2.93
CA HIS A 68 5.47 -8.21 -1.47
C HIS A 68 5.39 -9.61 -0.83
N ARG A 69 4.53 -10.51 -1.34
CA ARG A 69 4.43 -11.89 -0.84
C ARG A 69 5.62 -12.78 -1.19
N ARG A 70 6.40 -12.41 -2.21
CA ARG A 70 7.58 -13.16 -2.67
C ARG A 70 8.88 -12.75 -1.96
N ARG A 71 8.83 -11.67 -1.18
CA ARG A 71 9.95 -11.15 -0.41
C ARG A 71 10.09 -11.90 0.92
#